data_AF-A0AAN5CDN9-F1
#
_entry.id   AF-A0AAN5CDN9-F1
#
_cell.length_a   1.000
_cell.length_b   1.000
_cell.length_c   1.000
_cell.angle_alpha   90.00
_cell.angle_beta   90.00
_cell.angle_gamma   90.00
#
_symmetry.space_group_name_H-M   'P 1'
#
loop_
_entity.id
_entity.type
_entity.pdbx_description
1 polymer ?
#
loop_
_entity_poly.entity_id
_entity_poly.type
_entity_poly.pdbx_seq_one_letter_code
_entity_poly.pdbx_strand_id
1 'polypeptide(L)'
;SDAPVKVPAGKWGAVYNCDIPFRTFDAAMRHIAETHKDLDYIIVTGDMESHDNWVYTREKTKDNIINITQVFVKYFPDTPIYEAVGNHEGVPQDSMGPHNMEDYENRGPTWLYNTLAGQWSRWITPESVKGVQYRASYVEYPSPGLKLISLNSDYCAIYNYYIYLNQTDPDGTLSWLVSELLASEQKGEKVHIISHIPAGDNYCIKGWAHNFYEIVNRFENTITAQFYGHTHYDHFEVYYDESNPAGRPTHFNFITPSLTTYSYVNPAYRIYTIDGGYEGASYTVLDTETYVTDL
;
A
#
# COMPACT_ATOMS: atom_id res chain seq x y z
N SER A 1 -26.99 -20.59 3.90
CA SER A 1 -27.99 -19.76 4.59
C SER A 1 -29.17 -19.62 3.65
N ASP A 2 -30.32 -20.21 3.98
CA ASP A 2 -31.54 -20.15 3.15
C ASP A 2 -32.44 -18.96 3.53
N ALA A 3 -31.86 -17.92 4.14
CA ALA A 3 -32.61 -16.71 4.46
C ALA A 3 -32.98 -15.96 3.17
N PRO A 4 -34.22 -15.46 3.03
CA PRO A 4 -34.64 -14.71 1.86
C PRO A 4 -33.82 -13.41 1.73
N VAL A 5 -33.37 -13.12 0.51
CA VAL A 5 -32.66 -11.88 0.17
C VAL A 5 -33.58 -10.69 0.45
N LYS A 6 -33.19 -9.82 1.38
CA LYS A 6 -33.96 -8.61 1.74
C LYS A 6 -33.69 -7.44 0.78
N VAL A 7 -32.44 -7.30 0.34
CA VAL A 7 -31.98 -6.30 -0.62
C VAL A 7 -31.04 -7.01 -1.60
N PRO A 8 -31.37 -7.11 -2.89
CA PRO A 8 -30.47 -7.72 -3.87
C PRO A 8 -29.25 -6.83 -4.13
N ALA A 9 -28.12 -7.45 -4.49
CA ALA A 9 -26.91 -6.72 -4.86
C ALA A 9 -27.18 -5.82 -6.08
N GLY A 10 -26.74 -4.56 -5.98
CA GLY A 10 -26.88 -3.58 -7.03
C GLY A 10 -25.97 -3.88 -8.23
N LYS A 11 -26.26 -3.24 -9.38
CA LYS A 11 -25.46 -3.40 -10.60
C LYS A 11 -23.99 -3.03 -10.38
N TRP A 12 -23.72 -2.03 -9.55
CA TRP A 12 -22.41 -1.40 -9.35
C TRP A 12 -21.75 -1.78 -8.01
N GLY A 13 -22.35 -2.68 -7.24
CA GLY A 13 -21.91 -2.99 -5.88
C GLY A 13 -23.07 -2.82 -4.90
N ALA A 14 -22.77 -3.04 -3.62
CA ALA A 14 -23.73 -2.88 -2.55
C ALA A 14 -22.98 -2.48 -1.27
N VAL A 15 -23.45 -1.42 -0.59
CA VAL A 15 -22.86 -0.87 0.65
C VAL A 15 -23.15 -1.79 1.84
N TYR A 16 -22.57 -2.98 1.80
CA TYR A 16 -22.73 -4.09 2.74
C TYR A 16 -21.40 -4.85 2.89
N ASN A 17 -21.42 -6.03 3.49
CA ASN A 17 -20.29 -6.99 3.47
C ASN A 17 -20.14 -7.61 2.06
N CYS A 18 -19.85 -6.79 1.06
CA CYS A 18 -19.68 -7.19 -0.33
C CYS A 18 -18.50 -6.44 -0.93
N ASP A 19 -17.74 -7.10 -1.80
CA ASP A 19 -16.79 -6.43 -2.68
C ASP A 19 -17.46 -5.92 -3.95
N ILE A 20 -16.74 -5.07 -4.69
CA ILE A 20 -17.22 -4.51 -5.95
C ILE A 20 -17.11 -5.50 -7.12
N PRO A 21 -18.03 -5.46 -8.10
CA PRO A 21 -17.86 -6.19 -9.34
C PRO A 21 -16.80 -5.53 -10.23
N PHE A 22 -16.13 -6.29 -11.09
CA PHE A 22 -15.09 -5.80 -12.01
C PHE A 22 -15.50 -4.55 -12.81
N ARG A 23 -16.78 -4.43 -13.19
CA ARG A 23 -17.29 -3.24 -13.91
C ARG A 23 -17.19 -1.94 -13.12
N THR A 24 -17.24 -1.99 -11.80
CA THR A 24 -17.12 -0.80 -10.94
C THR A 24 -15.66 -0.37 -10.88
N PHE A 25 -14.74 -1.34 -10.77
CA PHE A 25 -13.31 -1.10 -10.90
C PHE A 25 -12.96 -0.49 -12.28
N ASP A 26 -13.40 -1.11 -13.39
CA ASP A 26 -13.17 -0.60 -14.75
C ASP A 26 -13.79 0.80 -14.95
N ALA A 27 -14.98 1.06 -14.40
CA ALA A 27 -15.62 2.37 -14.46
C ALA A 27 -14.85 3.44 -13.66
N ALA A 28 -14.31 3.11 -12.49
CA ALA A 28 -13.49 4.01 -11.69
C ALA A 28 -12.18 4.35 -12.41
N MET A 29 -11.48 3.35 -12.97
CA MET A 29 -10.25 3.58 -13.74
C MET A 29 -10.50 4.48 -14.96
N ARG A 30 -11.60 4.24 -15.68
CA ARG A 30 -12.03 5.11 -16.77
C ARG A 30 -12.31 6.54 -16.32
N HIS A 31 -13.05 6.71 -15.22
CA HIS A 31 -13.36 8.04 -14.69
C HIS A 31 -12.09 8.80 -14.31
N ILE A 32 -11.17 8.17 -13.57
CA ILE A 32 -9.88 8.78 -13.22
C ILE A 32 -9.14 9.21 -14.48
N ALA A 33 -8.99 8.29 -15.46
CA ALA A 33 -8.28 8.58 -16.69
C ALA A 33 -8.95 9.67 -17.54
N GLU A 34 -10.28 9.80 -17.53
CA GLU A 34 -11.02 10.84 -18.27
C GLU A 34 -11.00 12.21 -17.58
N THR A 35 -11.03 12.23 -16.25
CA THR A 35 -11.11 13.45 -15.44
C THR A 35 -9.75 14.06 -15.16
N HIS A 36 -8.74 13.24 -14.83
CA HIS A 36 -7.42 13.68 -14.37
C HIS A 36 -6.38 13.40 -15.45
N LYS A 37 -5.98 14.45 -16.18
CA LYS A 37 -5.07 14.36 -17.34
C LYS A 37 -3.63 14.77 -17.04
N ASP A 38 -3.40 15.19 -15.81
CA ASP A 38 -2.21 15.85 -15.28
C ASP A 38 -1.58 15.04 -14.13
N LEU A 39 -1.86 13.73 -14.06
CA LEU A 39 -1.27 12.84 -13.07
C LEU A 39 0.21 12.59 -13.40
N ASP A 40 1.10 13.01 -12.51
CA ASP A 40 2.54 12.73 -12.60
C ASP A 40 2.85 11.25 -12.36
N TYR A 41 2.18 10.63 -11.39
CA TYR A 41 2.25 9.19 -11.08
C TYR A 41 1.02 8.75 -10.28
N ILE A 42 0.83 7.43 -10.16
CA ILE A 42 -0.27 6.81 -9.39
C ILE A 42 0.32 5.95 -8.28
N ILE A 43 -0.31 5.98 -7.10
CA ILE A 43 0.01 5.08 -5.98
C ILE A 43 -1.11 4.04 -5.84
N VAL A 44 -0.76 2.76 -5.75
CA VAL A 44 -1.71 1.66 -5.45
C VAL A 44 -1.20 0.89 -4.24
N THR A 45 -1.94 0.89 -3.15
CA THR A 45 -1.48 0.28 -1.88
C THR A 45 -2.06 -1.11 -1.65
N GLY A 46 -2.07 -2.00 -2.65
CA GLY A 46 -2.46 -3.42 -2.48
C GLY A 46 -3.96 -3.72 -2.38
N ASP A 47 -4.28 -4.91 -1.87
CA ASP A 47 -5.64 -5.48 -1.71
C ASP A 47 -6.41 -5.62 -3.04
N MET A 48 -5.84 -6.46 -3.90
CA MET A 48 -6.36 -6.82 -5.22
C MET A 48 -7.31 -8.03 -5.18
N GLU A 49 -7.34 -8.78 -4.08
CA GLU A 49 -8.27 -9.89 -3.87
C GLU A 49 -9.54 -9.48 -3.11
N SER A 50 -10.65 -10.15 -3.42
CA SER A 50 -11.91 -10.03 -2.66
C SER A 50 -11.84 -10.74 -1.31
N HIS A 51 -12.75 -10.41 -0.38
CA HIS A 51 -12.88 -11.00 0.96
C HIS A 51 -13.49 -12.42 0.96
N ASP A 52 -13.20 -13.23 -0.07
CA ASP A 52 -13.50 -14.65 -0.16
C ASP A 52 -12.28 -15.53 0.17
N ASN A 53 -11.56 -15.13 1.22
CA ASN A 53 -10.28 -15.73 1.66
C ASN A 53 -10.33 -17.24 1.91
N TRP A 54 -11.51 -17.81 2.18
CA TRP A 54 -11.71 -19.26 2.31
C TRP A 54 -11.55 -20.06 1.01
N VAL A 55 -11.48 -19.40 -0.16
CA VAL A 55 -11.23 -20.03 -1.47
C VAL A 55 -9.97 -19.52 -2.18
N TYR A 56 -9.07 -18.83 -1.48
CA TYR A 56 -7.83 -18.35 -2.09
C TYR A 56 -6.97 -19.48 -2.66
N THR A 57 -6.43 -19.25 -3.86
CA THR A 57 -5.42 -20.10 -4.49
C THR A 57 -4.33 -19.22 -5.09
N ARG A 58 -3.10 -19.73 -5.16
CA ARG A 58 -1.97 -18.99 -5.75
C ARG A 58 -2.26 -18.63 -7.20
N GLU A 59 -2.95 -19.51 -7.93
CA GLU A 59 -3.34 -19.31 -9.32
C GLU A 59 -4.34 -18.15 -9.46
N LYS A 60 -5.43 -18.15 -8.66
CA LYS A 60 -6.43 -17.08 -8.69
C LYS A 60 -5.78 -15.73 -8.36
N THR A 61 -4.94 -15.69 -7.33
CA THR A 61 -4.27 -14.45 -6.92
C THR A 61 -3.33 -13.91 -8.00
N LYS A 62 -2.57 -14.79 -8.67
CA LYS A 62 -1.75 -14.38 -9.82
C LYS A 62 -2.59 -13.81 -10.95
N ASP A 63 -3.69 -14.47 -11.29
CA ASP A 63 -4.57 -14.04 -12.39
C ASP A 63 -5.19 -12.67 -12.09
N ASN A 64 -5.63 -12.43 -10.86
CA ASN A 64 -6.19 -11.15 -10.45
C ASN A 64 -5.16 -10.02 -10.50
N ILE A 65 -3.96 -10.23 -9.94
CA ILE A 65 -2.85 -9.25 -10.03
C ILE A 65 -2.57 -8.91 -11.50
N ILE A 66 -2.46 -9.92 -12.37
CA ILE A 66 -2.21 -9.72 -13.81
C ILE A 66 -3.37 -8.96 -14.48
N ASN A 67 -4.62 -9.33 -14.20
CA ASN A 67 -5.79 -8.71 -14.80
C ASN A 67 -5.96 -7.25 -14.36
N ILE A 68 -5.77 -6.96 -13.08
CA ILE A 68 -5.81 -5.59 -12.54
C ILE A 68 -4.69 -4.74 -13.16
N THR A 69 -3.46 -5.27 -13.22
CA THR A 69 -2.33 -4.62 -13.92
C THR A 69 -2.67 -4.29 -15.37
N GLN A 70 -3.34 -5.19 -16.10
CA GLN A 70 -3.74 -4.93 -17.49
C GLN A 70 -4.76 -3.79 -17.62
N VAL A 71 -5.67 -3.65 -16.64
CA VAL A 71 -6.60 -2.52 -16.61
C VAL A 71 -5.86 -1.21 -16.35
N PHE A 72 -4.89 -1.21 -15.43
CA PHE A 72 -4.04 -0.06 -15.19
C PHE A 72 -3.30 0.37 -16.46
N VAL A 73 -2.61 -0.57 -17.14
CA VAL A 73 -1.89 -0.29 -18.40
C VAL A 73 -2.83 0.21 -19.50
N LYS A 74 -4.08 -0.29 -19.56
CA LYS A 74 -5.09 0.15 -20.53
C LYS A 74 -5.47 1.62 -20.34
N TYR A 75 -5.69 2.05 -19.09
CA TYR A 75 -6.19 3.41 -18.79
C TYR A 75 -5.08 4.44 -18.57
N PHE A 76 -3.90 4.00 -18.14
CA PHE A 76 -2.75 4.84 -17.80
C PHE A 76 -1.47 4.36 -18.51
N PRO A 77 -1.44 4.36 -19.86
CA PRO A 77 -0.31 3.82 -20.60
C PRO A 77 0.99 4.62 -20.42
N ASP A 78 0.89 5.91 -20.11
CA ASP A 78 2.00 6.86 -20.04
C ASP A 78 2.28 7.38 -18.62
N THR A 79 1.51 6.92 -17.62
CA THR A 79 1.65 7.35 -16.22
C THR A 79 2.29 6.23 -15.39
N PRO A 80 3.43 6.48 -14.70
CA PRO A 80 4.03 5.51 -13.79
C PRO A 80 3.09 5.14 -12.64
N ILE A 81 3.09 3.86 -12.27
CA ILE A 81 2.31 3.34 -11.15
C ILE A 81 3.26 2.70 -10.15
N TYR A 82 3.25 3.23 -8.92
CA TYR A 82 4.05 2.73 -7.82
C TYR A 82 3.13 2.00 -6.84
N GLU A 83 3.35 0.70 -6.72
CA GLU A 83 2.52 -0.19 -5.94
C GLU A 83 3.17 -0.57 -4.61
N ALA A 84 2.35 -0.86 -3.60
CA ALA A 84 2.73 -1.58 -2.38
C ALA A 84 1.90 -2.86 -2.27
N VAL A 85 2.47 -3.90 -1.66
CA VAL A 85 1.76 -5.16 -1.42
C VAL A 85 0.77 -4.98 -0.27
N GLY A 86 -0.43 -5.52 -0.42
CA GLY A 86 -1.46 -5.60 0.61
C GLY A 86 -1.62 -7.01 1.17
N ASN A 87 -2.38 -7.11 2.24
CA ASN A 87 -2.41 -8.33 3.04
C ASN A 87 -3.27 -9.43 2.38
N HIS A 88 -4.17 -9.04 1.50
CA HIS A 88 -5.01 -9.96 0.72
C HIS A 88 -4.28 -10.64 -0.45
N GLU A 89 -3.05 -10.23 -0.80
CA GLU A 89 -2.25 -10.91 -1.83
C GLU A 89 -1.64 -12.24 -1.35
N GLY A 90 -1.57 -12.46 -0.04
CA GLY A 90 -1.08 -13.71 0.54
C GLY A 90 -2.02 -14.89 0.27
N VAL A 91 -1.46 -16.10 0.12
CA VAL A 91 -2.26 -17.34 0.09
C VAL A 91 -1.69 -18.36 1.09
N PRO A 92 -2.36 -18.62 2.23
CA PRO A 92 -3.57 -17.94 2.74
C PRO A 92 -3.37 -16.42 2.98
N GLN A 93 -4.45 -15.67 3.22
CA GLN A 93 -4.37 -14.23 3.54
C GLN A 93 -3.28 -13.94 4.60
N ASP A 94 -2.61 -12.79 4.47
CA ASP A 94 -1.51 -12.31 5.33
C ASP A 94 -0.23 -13.17 5.33
N SER A 95 -0.19 -14.26 4.57
CA SER A 95 0.88 -15.28 4.66
C SER A 95 2.17 -14.85 3.95
N MET A 96 2.86 -13.85 4.51
CA MET A 96 4.15 -13.33 4.04
C MET A 96 5.29 -13.78 4.95
N GLY A 97 5.87 -14.93 4.63
CA GLY A 97 6.94 -15.53 5.43
C GLY A 97 8.32 -14.90 5.17
N PRO A 98 9.13 -14.60 6.21
CA PRO A 98 10.51 -14.13 6.03
C PRO A 98 11.47 -15.28 5.67
N HIS A 99 12.61 -14.96 5.06
CA HIS A 99 13.60 -15.94 4.57
C HIS A 99 14.22 -16.81 5.67
N ASN A 100 14.23 -16.33 6.92
CA ASN A 100 14.76 -17.06 8.05
C ASN A 100 13.79 -18.12 8.61
N MET A 101 12.57 -18.22 8.06
CA MET A 101 11.61 -19.23 8.49
C MET A 101 12.00 -20.63 8.00
N GLU A 102 11.69 -21.64 8.80
CA GLU A 102 11.81 -23.03 8.36
C GLU A 102 10.89 -23.29 7.16
N ASP A 103 11.40 -24.03 6.16
CA ASP A 103 10.64 -24.41 4.96
C ASP A 103 10.20 -23.20 4.09
N TYR A 104 10.99 -22.13 4.09
CA TYR A 104 10.80 -20.94 3.23
C TYR A 104 10.59 -21.29 1.76
N GLU A 105 11.34 -22.24 1.21
CA GLU A 105 11.26 -22.60 -0.21
C GLU A 105 9.86 -23.08 -0.63
N ASN A 106 9.11 -23.73 0.27
CA ASN A 106 7.78 -24.25 -0.03
C ASN A 106 6.66 -23.30 0.40
N ARG A 107 6.82 -22.66 1.57
CA ARG A 107 5.79 -21.86 2.24
C ARG A 107 5.98 -20.35 2.10
N GLY A 108 7.17 -19.91 1.69
CA GLY A 108 7.50 -18.50 1.51
C GLY A 108 6.75 -17.86 0.33
N PRO A 109 6.69 -16.52 0.32
CA PRO A 109 5.96 -15.75 -0.68
C PRO A 109 6.73 -15.58 -2.01
N THR A 110 7.80 -16.34 -2.26
CA THR A 110 8.61 -16.26 -3.50
C THR A 110 7.77 -16.29 -4.78
N TRP A 111 6.71 -17.10 -4.81
CA TRP A 111 5.80 -17.16 -5.96
C TRP A 111 5.05 -15.83 -6.18
N LEU A 112 4.66 -15.17 -5.10
CA LEU A 112 3.91 -13.92 -5.11
C LEU A 112 4.86 -12.78 -5.47
N TYR A 113 5.99 -12.68 -4.78
CA TYR A 113 6.98 -11.62 -5.00
C TYR A 113 7.51 -11.64 -6.44
N ASN A 114 7.70 -12.82 -7.04
CA ASN A 114 8.02 -12.93 -8.46
C ASN A 114 6.89 -12.49 -9.39
N THR A 115 5.64 -12.70 -8.99
CA THR A 115 4.46 -12.26 -9.76
C THR A 115 4.35 -10.74 -9.72
N LEU A 116 4.45 -10.14 -8.53
CA LEU A 116 4.48 -8.69 -8.32
C LEU A 116 5.63 -8.06 -9.10
N ALA A 117 6.86 -8.57 -8.92
CA ALA A 117 8.03 -8.10 -9.65
C ALA A 117 7.86 -8.15 -11.18
N GLY A 118 7.24 -9.22 -11.69
CA GLY A 118 6.92 -9.35 -13.10
C GLY A 118 5.97 -8.27 -13.61
N GLN A 119 4.91 -7.95 -12.85
CA GLN A 119 3.96 -6.90 -13.23
C GLN A 119 4.51 -5.49 -13.03
N TRP A 120 5.12 -5.22 -11.87
CA TRP A 120 5.60 -3.90 -11.49
C TRP A 120 6.85 -3.46 -12.26
N SER A 121 7.61 -4.40 -12.85
CA SER A 121 8.78 -4.10 -13.71
C SER A 121 8.50 -3.16 -14.88
N ARG A 122 7.22 -2.89 -15.19
CA ARG A 122 6.77 -1.89 -16.16
C ARG A 122 7.08 -0.46 -15.74
N TRP A 123 7.08 -0.20 -14.43
CA TRP A 123 7.14 1.16 -13.87
C TRP A 123 8.36 1.38 -12.95
N ILE A 124 9.07 0.32 -12.58
CA ILE A 124 10.19 0.37 -11.65
C ILE A 124 11.50 -0.10 -12.30
N THR A 125 12.63 0.34 -11.76
CA THR A 125 13.96 0.01 -12.27
C THR A 125 14.32 -1.48 -12.07
N PRO A 126 15.27 -2.03 -12.85
CA PRO A 126 15.75 -3.39 -12.65
C PRO A 126 16.33 -3.67 -11.25
N GLU A 127 16.81 -2.65 -10.53
CA GLU A 127 17.27 -2.81 -9.15
C GLU A 127 16.09 -2.93 -8.18
N SER A 128 15.08 -2.07 -8.37
CA SER A 128 13.81 -2.12 -7.62
C SER A 128 13.11 -3.46 -7.76
N VAL A 129 13.13 -4.06 -8.97
CA VAL A 129 12.62 -5.42 -9.22
C VAL A 129 13.26 -6.44 -8.27
N LYS A 130 14.56 -6.36 -8.00
CA LYS A 130 15.23 -7.28 -7.05
C LYS A 130 14.76 -7.07 -5.62
N GLY A 131 14.54 -5.81 -5.23
CA GLY A 131 13.95 -5.47 -3.93
C GLY A 131 12.56 -6.09 -3.76
N VAL A 132 11.72 -5.99 -4.80
CA VAL A 132 10.40 -6.62 -4.83
C VAL A 132 10.51 -8.14 -4.69
N GLN A 133 11.39 -8.78 -5.46
CA GLN A 133 11.59 -10.24 -5.40
C GLN A 133 12.08 -10.72 -4.02
N TYR A 134 12.81 -9.87 -3.30
CA TYR A 134 13.31 -10.20 -1.97
C TYR A 134 12.25 -9.98 -0.88
N ARG A 135 11.69 -8.78 -0.75
CA ARG A 135 10.85 -8.41 0.41
C ARG A 135 9.53 -7.72 0.05
N ALA A 136 9.16 -7.71 -1.23
CA ALA A 136 8.08 -6.88 -1.76
C ALA A 136 8.17 -5.39 -1.35
N SER A 137 9.40 -4.88 -1.21
CA SER A 137 9.69 -3.48 -0.90
C SER A 137 10.76 -2.98 -1.86
N TYR A 138 10.69 -1.72 -2.27
CA TYR A 138 11.61 -1.14 -3.24
C TYR A 138 11.66 0.39 -3.11
N VAL A 139 12.60 1.00 -3.84
CA VAL A 139 12.71 2.46 -3.94
C VAL A 139 12.59 2.90 -5.38
N GLU A 140 11.98 4.06 -5.62
CA GLU A 140 11.95 4.72 -6.92
C GLU A 140 12.21 6.22 -6.76
N TYR A 141 12.48 6.89 -7.87
CA TYR A 141 12.71 8.34 -7.89
C TYR A 141 11.75 9.00 -8.89
N PRO A 142 10.50 9.29 -8.48
CA PRO A 142 9.49 9.88 -9.36
C PRO A 142 9.90 11.27 -9.88
N SER A 143 10.71 12.00 -9.12
CA SER A 143 11.21 13.34 -9.46
C SER A 143 12.60 13.56 -8.86
N PRO A 144 13.47 14.39 -9.47
CA PRO A 144 14.76 14.75 -8.87
C PRO A 144 14.61 15.28 -7.44
N GLY A 145 15.32 14.66 -6.49
CA GLY A 145 15.27 15.03 -5.08
C GLY A 145 14.12 14.40 -4.28
N LEU A 146 13.27 13.60 -4.91
CA LEU A 146 12.24 12.79 -4.25
C LEU A 146 12.56 11.31 -4.39
N LYS A 147 12.69 10.61 -3.26
CA LYS A 147 12.71 9.15 -3.18
C LYS A 147 11.33 8.65 -2.72
N LEU A 148 10.74 7.74 -3.47
CA LEU A 148 9.57 6.97 -3.04
C LEU A 148 10.05 5.62 -2.49
N ILE A 149 9.59 5.24 -1.31
CA ILE A 149 9.86 3.94 -0.69
C ILE A 149 8.53 3.19 -0.60
N SER A 150 8.43 2.07 -1.31
CA SER A 150 7.34 1.11 -1.12
C SER A 150 7.76 0.10 -0.07
N LEU A 151 6.99 0.01 1.01
CA LEU A 151 7.31 -0.80 2.19
C LEU A 151 6.26 -1.91 2.37
N ASN A 152 6.71 -3.14 2.52
CA ASN A 152 5.84 -4.27 2.87
C ASN A 152 5.51 -4.24 4.36
N SER A 153 4.29 -3.80 4.70
CA SER A 153 3.77 -3.77 6.05
C SER A 153 3.21 -5.10 6.55
N ASP A 154 3.08 -6.13 5.70
CA ASP A 154 2.58 -7.46 6.16
C ASP A 154 3.52 -8.11 7.17
N TYR A 155 4.78 -7.67 7.23
CA TYR A 155 5.72 -8.08 8.28
C TYR A 155 5.36 -7.52 9.67
N CYS A 156 4.42 -6.58 9.78
CA CYS A 156 3.83 -6.18 11.06
C CYS A 156 2.52 -6.91 11.36
N ALA A 157 1.86 -7.52 10.36
CA ALA A 157 0.47 -7.96 10.46
C ALA A 157 0.25 -9.02 11.54
N ILE A 158 -0.72 -8.79 12.45
CA ILE A 158 -1.05 -9.72 13.54
C ILE A 158 -1.62 -11.06 13.02
N TYR A 159 -2.09 -11.10 11.77
CA TYR A 159 -2.59 -12.30 11.11
C TYR A 159 -1.52 -13.00 10.24
N ASN A 160 -0.36 -12.37 10.05
CA ASN A 160 0.78 -13.05 9.43
C ASN A 160 1.40 -14.03 10.42
N TYR A 161 0.90 -15.26 10.46
CA TYR A 161 1.34 -16.25 11.43
C TYR A 161 2.82 -16.63 11.33
N TYR A 162 3.49 -16.35 10.21
CA TYR A 162 4.91 -16.62 10.07
C TYR A 162 5.80 -15.74 10.96
N ILE A 163 5.39 -14.49 11.25
CA ILE A 163 6.20 -13.60 12.08
C ILE A 163 6.22 -14.03 13.56
N TYR A 164 5.31 -14.90 13.99
CA TYR A 164 5.33 -15.46 15.35
C TYR A 164 6.46 -16.48 15.57
N LEU A 165 7.08 -16.99 14.50
CA LEU A 165 8.31 -17.77 14.62
C LEU A 165 9.48 -16.89 15.06
N ASN A 166 9.57 -15.68 14.51
CA ASN A 166 10.51 -14.65 14.93
C ASN A 166 10.01 -13.25 14.47
N GLN A 167 9.63 -12.42 15.44
CA GLN A 167 9.12 -11.07 15.18
C GLN A 167 10.23 -10.02 14.98
N THR A 168 11.49 -10.42 15.15
CA THR A 168 12.63 -9.50 15.10
C THR A 168 12.90 -9.09 13.66
N ASP A 169 12.45 -7.88 13.30
CA ASP A 169 12.65 -7.22 12.00
C ASP A 169 12.64 -8.20 10.81
N PRO A 170 11.46 -8.77 10.45
CA PRO A 170 11.37 -9.79 9.40
C PRO A 170 12.02 -9.31 8.09
N ASP A 171 12.93 -10.14 7.58
CA ASP A 171 13.82 -9.85 6.45
C ASP A 171 14.72 -8.60 6.58
N GLY A 172 14.82 -7.98 7.76
CA GLY A 172 15.56 -6.75 7.96
C GLY A 172 14.86 -5.53 7.36
N THR A 173 13.53 -5.55 7.27
CA THR A 173 12.72 -4.55 6.56
C THR A 173 12.84 -3.15 7.17
N LEU A 174 12.77 -3.01 8.50
CA LEU A 174 12.98 -1.73 9.18
C LEU A 174 14.45 -1.30 9.15
N SER A 175 15.40 -2.24 9.29
CA SER A 175 16.83 -1.93 9.14
C SER A 175 17.16 -1.40 7.74
N TRP A 176 16.55 -1.99 6.71
CA TRP A 176 16.64 -1.51 5.34
C TRP A 176 16.03 -0.12 5.18
N LEU A 177 14.82 0.11 5.71
CA LEU A 177 14.18 1.42 5.71
C LEU A 177 15.07 2.50 6.34
N VAL A 178 15.65 2.24 7.52
CA VAL A 178 16.58 3.17 8.19
C VAL A 178 17.78 3.49 7.30
N SER A 179 18.31 2.50 6.60
CA SER A 179 19.45 2.70 5.68
C SER A 179 19.06 3.61 4.51
N GLU A 180 17.88 3.41 3.92
CA GLU A 180 17.37 4.25 2.84
C GLU A 180 17.07 5.69 3.28
N LEU A 181 16.49 5.86 4.46
CA LEU A 181 16.19 7.18 5.04
C LEU A 181 17.48 7.94 5.40
N LEU A 182 18.45 7.26 6.00
CA LEU A 182 19.76 7.85 6.31
C LEU A 182 20.49 8.28 5.02
N ALA A 183 20.46 7.46 3.98
CA ALA A 183 21.04 7.82 2.69
C ALA A 183 20.34 9.04 2.06
N SER A 184 19.03 9.18 2.23
CA SER A 184 18.25 10.32 1.72
C SER A 184 18.58 11.60 2.51
N GLU A 185 18.65 11.50 3.84
CA GLU A 185 19.05 12.60 4.74
C GLU A 185 20.44 13.15 4.36
N GLN A 186 21.41 12.26 4.11
CA GLN A 186 22.77 12.66 3.71
C GLN A 186 22.83 13.37 2.35
N LYS A 187 21.91 13.07 1.45
CA LYS A 187 21.80 13.70 0.12
C LYS A 187 20.88 14.92 0.11
N GLY A 188 20.15 15.18 1.19
CA GLY A 188 19.11 16.21 1.23
C GLY A 188 17.87 15.86 0.39
N GLU A 189 17.66 14.58 0.07
CA GLU A 189 16.46 14.08 -0.63
C GLU A 189 15.25 14.09 0.32
N LYS A 190 14.06 14.27 -0.23
CA LYS A 190 12.79 14.05 0.47
C LYS A 190 12.26 12.66 0.20
N VAL A 191 11.46 12.14 1.13
CA VAL A 191 10.97 10.77 1.09
C VAL A 191 9.45 10.72 1.20
N HIS A 192 8.83 10.04 0.24
CA HIS A 192 7.48 9.50 0.38
C HIS A 192 7.53 8.03 0.76
N ILE A 193 6.73 7.61 1.72
CA ILE A 193 6.53 6.19 2.02
C ILE A 193 5.14 5.79 1.50
N ILE A 194 5.07 4.71 0.73
CA ILE A 194 3.80 4.04 0.39
C ILE A 194 3.80 2.66 1.04
N SER A 195 2.68 2.28 1.63
CA SER A 195 2.52 0.97 2.27
C SER A 195 1.04 0.64 2.40
N HIS A 196 0.70 -0.56 2.85
CA HIS A 196 -0.70 -0.99 2.94
C HIS A 196 -1.28 -0.72 4.34
N ILE A 197 -0.74 -1.40 5.36
CA ILE A 197 -1.22 -1.38 6.74
C ILE A 197 -0.58 -0.19 7.47
N PRO A 198 -1.37 0.78 7.95
CA PRO A 198 -0.85 1.87 8.77
C PRO A 198 -0.38 1.35 10.13
N ALA A 199 0.77 1.84 10.60
CA ALA A 199 1.43 1.30 11.78
C ALA A 199 0.70 1.63 13.10
N GLY A 200 -0.15 2.66 13.12
CA GLY A 200 -0.96 3.02 14.28
C GLY A 200 -2.23 2.19 14.43
N ASP A 201 -2.58 1.38 13.43
CA ASP A 201 -3.74 0.50 13.49
C ASP A 201 -3.47 -0.74 14.35
N ASN A 202 -4.53 -1.34 14.86
CA ASN A 202 -4.48 -2.53 15.70
C ASN A 202 -4.08 -3.80 14.92
N TYR A 203 -3.81 -3.69 13.62
CA TYR A 203 -3.35 -4.77 12.75
C TYR A 203 -1.84 -4.98 12.81
N CYS A 204 -1.05 -4.01 13.29
CA CYS A 204 0.40 -4.18 13.46
C CYS A 204 0.79 -4.67 14.87
N ILE A 205 1.77 -5.58 14.94
CA ILE A 205 2.38 -5.98 16.21
C ILE A 205 3.10 -4.81 16.87
N LYS A 206 2.90 -4.66 18.18
CA LYS A 206 3.39 -3.49 18.96
C LYS A 206 4.89 -3.24 18.81
N GLY A 207 5.71 -4.29 18.77
CA GLY A 207 7.16 -4.16 18.64
C GLY A 207 7.55 -3.50 17.31
N TRP A 208 6.96 -3.95 16.21
CA TRP A 208 7.21 -3.38 14.89
C TRP A 208 6.68 -1.95 14.80
N ALA A 209 5.42 -1.73 15.21
CA ALA A 209 4.78 -0.42 15.20
C ALA A 209 5.57 0.64 15.99
N HIS A 210 6.07 0.28 17.18
CA HIS A 210 6.88 1.18 18.00
C HIS A 210 8.21 1.53 17.32
N ASN A 211 8.91 0.56 16.74
CA ASN A 211 10.16 0.85 16.03
C ASN A 211 9.92 1.72 14.79
N PHE A 212 8.87 1.44 14.01
CA PHE A 212 8.48 2.28 12.88
C PHE A 212 8.15 3.71 13.33
N TYR A 213 7.43 3.87 14.43
CA TYR A 213 7.12 5.16 15.04
C TYR A 213 8.38 5.97 15.39
N GLU A 214 9.35 5.34 16.06
CA GLU A 214 10.63 5.98 16.40
C GLU A 214 11.45 6.35 15.15
N ILE A 215 11.42 5.50 14.10
CA ILE A 215 12.06 5.79 12.82
C ILE A 215 11.44 7.04 12.18
N VAL A 216 10.11 7.10 12.09
CA VAL A 216 9.40 8.27 11.51
C VAL A 216 9.78 9.54 12.26
N ASN A 217 9.77 9.52 13.60
CA ASN A 217 10.17 10.67 14.42
C ASN A 217 11.62 11.08 14.18
N ARG A 218 12.56 10.12 14.13
CA ARG A 218 13.99 10.43 13.88
C ARG A 218 14.18 11.11 12.52
N PHE A 219 13.40 10.72 11.51
CA PHE A 219 13.53 11.22 10.15
C PHE A 219 12.44 12.23 9.77
N GLU A 220 11.87 12.95 10.74
CA GLU A 220 10.75 13.90 10.54
C GLU A 220 11.05 15.01 9.50
N ASN A 221 12.32 15.36 9.27
CA ASN A 221 12.72 16.36 8.27
C ASN A 221 12.94 15.77 6.86
N THR A 222 13.06 14.45 6.76
CA THR A 222 13.37 13.71 5.55
C THR A 222 12.10 13.09 4.96
N ILE A 223 11.23 12.51 5.79
CA ILE A 223 9.94 11.96 5.38
C ILE A 223 8.92 13.09 5.29
N THR A 224 8.40 13.35 4.09
CA THR A 224 7.49 14.47 3.82
C THR A 224 6.06 14.04 3.58
N ALA A 225 5.82 12.78 3.26
CA ALA A 225 4.48 12.19 3.21
C ALA A 225 4.51 10.67 3.40
N GLN A 226 3.42 10.12 3.94
CA GLN A 226 3.18 8.68 4.01
C GLN A 226 1.75 8.37 3.57
N PHE A 227 1.58 7.34 2.73
CA PHE A 227 0.31 6.98 2.11
C PHE A 227 -0.01 5.52 2.37
N TYR A 228 -1.20 5.28 2.93
CA TYR A 228 -1.68 3.97 3.36
C TYR A 228 -3.11 3.69 2.86
N GLY A 229 -3.51 2.42 3.00
CA GLY A 229 -4.86 1.93 2.73
C GLY A 229 -5.36 1.06 3.89
N HIS A 230 -5.70 -0.19 3.59
CA HIS A 230 -6.12 -1.27 4.51
C HIS A 230 -7.42 -1.04 5.29
N THR A 231 -7.56 0.09 5.99
CA THR A 231 -8.70 0.33 6.87
C THR A 231 -10.01 0.58 6.13
N HIS A 232 -9.94 0.92 4.84
CA HIS A 232 -11.06 1.27 3.95
C HIS A 232 -11.76 2.61 4.26
N TYR A 233 -11.30 3.34 5.28
CA TYR A 233 -11.89 4.62 5.68
C TYR A 233 -11.02 5.81 5.28
N ASP A 234 -11.65 6.98 5.20
CA ASP A 234 -10.97 8.26 5.02
C ASP A 234 -10.55 8.83 6.39
N HIS A 235 -9.27 8.70 6.73
CA HIS A 235 -8.71 9.25 7.97
C HIS A 235 -7.18 9.37 7.90
N PHE A 236 -6.54 9.65 9.03
CA PHE A 236 -5.11 9.85 9.18
C PHE A 236 -4.67 9.55 10.61
N GLU A 237 -3.40 9.22 10.79
CA GLU A 237 -2.76 9.06 12.09
C GLU A 237 -1.69 10.14 12.29
N VAL A 238 -1.60 10.68 13.51
CA VAL A 238 -0.65 11.73 13.88
C VAL A 238 0.45 11.15 14.77
N TYR A 239 1.69 11.49 14.45
CA TYR A 239 2.89 11.16 15.21
C TYR A 239 3.28 12.35 16.08
N TYR A 240 3.80 12.03 17.27
CA TYR A 240 4.19 12.99 18.30
C TYR A 240 5.56 12.64 18.89
N ASP A 241 6.28 13.67 19.34
CA ASP A 241 7.50 13.52 20.12
C ASP A 241 7.26 12.63 21.35
N GLU A 242 8.23 11.75 21.66
CA GLU A 242 8.24 10.89 22.84
C GLU A 242 6.98 10.02 23.01
N SER A 243 6.24 9.76 21.92
CA SER A 243 4.94 9.07 21.98
C SER A 243 3.92 9.74 22.92
N ASN A 244 3.98 11.07 23.06
CA ASN A 244 3.10 11.85 23.92
C ASN A 244 2.07 12.65 23.10
N PRO A 245 0.78 12.25 23.06
CA PRO A 245 -0.26 12.97 22.31
C PRO A 245 -0.53 14.41 22.77
N ALA A 246 -0.07 14.78 23.98
CA ALA A 246 -0.13 16.17 24.46
C ALA A 246 1.12 16.99 24.07
N GLY A 247 2.10 16.36 23.41
CA GLY A 247 3.34 16.94 22.96
C GLY A 247 3.26 17.58 21.57
N ARG A 248 4.43 17.78 20.96
CA ARG A 248 4.54 18.35 19.60
C ARG A 248 4.21 17.29 18.56
N PRO A 249 3.28 17.55 17.61
CA PRO A 249 3.11 16.69 16.45
C PRO A 249 4.33 16.82 15.54
N THR A 250 4.88 15.68 15.13
CA THR A 250 6.09 15.58 14.29
C THR A 250 5.74 15.25 12.85
N HIS A 251 4.69 14.45 12.65
CA HIS A 251 4.30 13.97 11.34
C HIS A 251 2.84 13.47 11.35
N PHE A 252 2.30 13.17 10.18
CA PHE A 252 1.04 12.46 10.03
C PHE A 252 1.05 11.66 8.72
N ASN A 253 0.23 10.61 8.65
CA ASN A 253 0.06 9.82 7.45
C ASN A 253 -1.32 10.04 6.82
N PHE A 254 -1.50 9.65 5.56
CA PHE A 254 -2.80 9.66 4.91
C PHE A 254 -3.30 8.23 4.73
N ILE A 255 -4.51 7.96 5.21
CA ILE A 255 -5.18 6.67 5.00
C ILE A 255 -6.32 6.89 4.01
N THR A 256 -6.21 6.21 2.87
CA THR A 256 -7.10 6.40 1.72
C THR A 256 -8.30 5.45 1.82
N PRO A 257 -9.55 5.92 1.62
CA PRO A 257 -10.71 5.05 1.60
C PRO A 257 -10.59 4.09 0.43
N SER A 258 -11.26 2.95 0.56
CA SER A 258 -11.16 1.92 -0.46
C SER A 258 -12.09 2.18 -1.64
N LEU A 259 -11.73 1.58 -2.77
CA LEU A 259 -12.61 1.48 -3.92
C LEU A 259 -13.67 0.39 -3.72
N THR A 260 -13.39 -0.61 -2.89
CA THR A 260 -14.38 -1.65 -2.55
C THR A 260 -15.48 -1.09 -1.65
N THR A 261 -16.65 -1.74 -1.65
CA THR A 261 -17.73 -1.46 -0.70
C THR A 261 -17.55 -2.17 0.63
N TYR A 262 -16.59 -3.10 0.72
CA TYR A 262 -16.33 -3.86 1.93
C TYR A 262 -15.72 -2.92 3.00
N SER A 263 -16.27 -2.75 4.19
CA SER A 263 -17.67 -3.02 4.50
C SER A 263 -18.41 -1.73 4.77
N TYR A 264 -19.61 -1.62 4.20
CA TYR A 264 -20.53 -0.50 4.42
C TYR A 264 -19.97 0.88 4.07
N VAL A 265 -19.09 0.97 3.06
CA VAL A 265 -18.58 2.23 2.51
C VAL A 265 -18.95 2.38 1.04
N ASN A 266 -19.01 3.63 0.57
CA ASN A 266 -19.14 3.92 -0.85
C ASN A 266 -17.76 3.81 -1.54
N PRO A 267 -17.67 3.30 -2.78
CA PRO A 267 -16.43 3.27 -3.54
C PRO A 267 -15.81 4.66 -3.67
N ALA A 268 -14.52 4.76 -3.34
CA ALA A 268 -13.80 6.01 -3.39
C ALA A 268 -12.36 5.87 -3.94
N TYR A 269 -11.81 6.99 -4.39
CA TYR A 269 -10.38 7.16 -4.66
C TYR A 269 -9.95 8.58 -4.28
N ARG A 270 -8.63 8.82 -4.20
CA ARG A 270 -8.09 10.14 -3.81
C ARG A 270 -7.06 10.69 -4.78
N ILE A 271 -7.07 12.00 -4.96
CA ILE A 271 -6.03 12.79 -5.62
C ILE A 271 -5.26 13.59 -4.56
N TYR A 272 -3.94 13.60 -4.68
CA TYR A 272 -3.04 14.39 -3.83
C TYR A 272 -2.38 15.46 -4.67
N THR A 273 -2.47 16.73 -4.25
CA THR A 273 -1.64 17.80 -4.78
C THR A 273 -0.39 17.89 -3.94
N ILE A 274 0.78 17.76 -4.55
CA ILE A 274 2.07 17.70 -3.87
C ILE A 274 2.95 18.85 -4.35
N ASP A 275 3.68 19.49 -3.43
CA ASP A 275 4.68 20.48 -3.78
C ASP A 275 5.82 19.86 -4.59
N GLY A 276 6.04 20.31 -5.82
CA GLY A 276 6.97 19.65 -6.73
C GLY A 276 7.26 20.43 -8.01
N GLY A 277 8.13 19.86 -8.85
CA GLY A 277 8.46 20.40 -10.17
C GLY A 277 9.57 21.45 -10.21
N TYR A 278 10.29 21.67 -9.10
CA TYR A 278 11.40 22.62 -9.02
C TYR A 278 12.50 22.16 -8.04
N GLU A 279 13.71 22.72 -8.19
CA GLU A 279 14.85 22.42 -7.33
C GLU A 279 14.60 22.90 -5.89
N GLY A 280 14.74 22.01 -4.91
CA GLY A 280 14.48 22.33 -3.51
C GLY A 280 13.01 22.30 -3.11
N ALA A 281 12.13 21.70 -3.93
CA ALA A 281 10.75 21.43 -3.56
C ALA A 281 10.65 20.67 -2.23
N SER A 282 9.61 20.97 -1.45
CA SER A 282 9.41 20.36 -0.14
C SER A 282 8.80 18.97 -0.23
N TYR A 283 8.14 18.63 -1.35
CA TYR A 283 7.45 17.36 -1.54
C TYR A 283 6.48 17.02 -0.39
N THR A 284 5.86 18.04 0.20
CA THR A 284 4.76 17.84 1.14
C THR A 284 3.43 17.83 0.38
N VAL A 285 2.43 17.17 0.96
CA VAL A 285 1.06 17.25 0.45
C VAL A 285 0.49 18.64 0.75
N LEU A 286 0.03 19.32 -0.30
CA LEU A 286 -0.57 20.65 -0.24
C LEU A 286 -2.09 20.59 -0.11
N ASP A 287 -2.72 19.64 -0.82
CA ASP A 287 -4.17 19.45 -0.80
C ASP A 287 -4.54 18.00 -1.16
N THR A 288 -5.77 17.61 -0.83
CA THR A 288 -6.30 16.29 -1.11
C THR A 288 -7.77 16.34 -1.53
N GLU A 289 -8.14 15.60 -2.57
CA GLU A 289 -9.52 15.49 -3.05
C GLU A 289 -9.99 14.04 -3.06
N THR A 290 -11.04 13.71 -2.30
CA THR A 290 -11.66 12.37 -2.31
C THR A 290 -12.88 12.36 -3.24
N TYR A 291 -12.87 11.47 -4.22
CA TYR A 291 -13.97 11.25 -5.17
C TYR A 291 -14.74 9.99 -4.75
N VAL A 292 -16.06 10.08 -4.66
CA VAL A 292 -16.92 9.01 -4.16
C VAL A 292 -18.05 8.72 -5.15
N THR A 293 -18.40 7.45 -5.31
CA THR A 293 -19.62 7.04 -6.03
C THR A 293 -20.71 6.67 -5.03
N ASP A 294 -21.85 7.36 -5.10
CA ASP A 294 -23.03 7.02 -4.30
C ASP A 294 -23.77 5.81 -4.91
N LEU A 295 -23.87 4.71 -4.16
CA LEU A 295 -24.40 3.41 -4.62
C LEU A 295 -25.82 3.09 -4.14
#